data_AF-A0A1Y1MJT4-F1
#
_entry.id   AF-A0A1Y1MJT4-F1
#
_cell.length_a   1.000
_cell.length_b   1.000
_cell.length_c   1.000
_cell.angle_alpha   90.00
_cell.angle_beta   90.00
_cell.angle_gamma   90.00
#
_symmetry.space_group_name_H-M   'P 1'
#
loop_
_entity.id
_entity.type
_entity.pdbx_description
1 polymer ?
#
loop_
_entity_poly.entity_id
_entity_poly.type
_entity_poly.pdbx_seq_one_letter_code
_entity_poly.pdbx_strand_id
1 'polypeptide(L)'
;MIVVILGIMIILLELIVKQVDGVFPFVTALVSLCGAPLLGLFTLGVLFPRANSKGALIGAVSAVLSTGWLVIGNITYSTRGLLRNERKPLSIAQCDVKLNRKLTSYASEEEVFILYRIAFWYYALAGTVITVTVGVVVSCCTKREGTINPTLVNPMVRRFLHTDTYPHVSYNADDVIVNEKI
;
A
#
# COMPACT_ATOMS: atom_id res chain seq x y z
N MET A 1 4.70 10.24 -27.98
CA MET A 1 6.04 9.77 -27.53
C MET A 1 6.00 9.03 -26.19
N ILE A 2 5.27 9.52 -25.18
CA ILE A 2 5.16 8.86 -23.85
C ILE A 2 4.71 7.40 -23.94
N VAL A 3 3.66 7.08 -24.70
CA VAL A 3 3.15 5.70 -24.85
C VAL A 3 4.19 4.76 -25.46
N VAL A 4 4.96 5.24 -26.43
CA VAL A 4 6.03 4.45 -27.09
C VAL A 4 7.14 4.13 -26.07
N ILE A 5 7.55 5.12 -25.29
CA ILE A 5 8.58 4.95 -24.25
C ILE A 5 8.10 3.96 -23.18
N LEU A 6 6.88 4.13 -22.67
CA LEU A 6 6.31 3.22 -21.67
C LEU A 6 6.14 1.80 -22.22
N GLY A 7 5.72 1.64 -23.48
CA GLY A 7 5.60 0.35 -24.13
C GLY A 7 6.94 -0.38 -24.22
N ILE A 8 8.00 0.32 -24.63
CA ILE A 8 9.36 -0.25 -24.67
C ILE A 8 9.81 -0.66 -23.25
N MET A 9 9.57 0.18 -22.25
CA MET A 9 9.94 -0.13 -20.86
C MET A 9 9.21 -1.36 -20.30
N ILE A 10 7.92 -1.53 -20.61
CA ILE A 10 7.14 -2.68 -20.17
C ILE A 10 7.64 -3.97 -20.84
N ILE A 11 7.90 -3.96 -22.15
CA ILE A 11 8.42 -5.13 -22.88
C ILE A 11 9.77 -5.57 -22.28
N LEU A 12 10.66 -4.62 -21.98
CA LEU A 12 11.94 -4.92 -21.33
C LEU A 12 11.75 -5.54 -19.94
N LEU A 13 10.80 -5.04 -19.15
CA LEU A 13 10.51 -5.56 -17.81
C LEU A 13 9.92 -6.97 -17.86
N GLU A 14 9.05 -7.29 -18.81
CA GLU A 14 8.48 -8.64 -18.97
C GLU A 14 9.53 -9.72 -19.25
N LEU A 15 10.65 -9.38 -19.93
CA LEU A 15 11.75 -10.32 -20.14
C LEU A 15 12.38 -10.78 -18.82
N ILE A 16 12.38 -9.91 -17.80
CA ILE A 16 12.87 -10.22 -16.46
C ILE A 16 11.87 -11.13 -15.73
N VAL A 17 10.57 -10.86 -15.87
CA VAL A 17 9.49 -11.65 -15.22
C VAL A 17 9.47 -13.11 -15.70
N LYS A 18 9.90 -13.40 -16.94
CA LYS A 18 10.01 -14.77 -17.47
C LYS A 18 10.92 -15.70 -16.65
N GLN A 19 11.84 -15.14 -15.88
CA GLN A 19 12.77 -15.90 -15.03
C GLN A 19 12.19 -16.21 -13.64
N VAL A 20 11.01 -15.69 -13.31
CA VAL A 20 10.37 -15.89 -12.01
C VAL A 20 9.41 -17.08 -12.06
N ASP A 21 9.54 -17.99 -11.10
CA ASP A 21 8.64 -19.13 -10.95
C ASP A 21 7.24 -18.67 -10.50
N GLY A 22 6.34 -18.52 -11.47
CA GLY A 22 4.92 -18.20 -11.23
C GLY A 22 4.58 -16.72 -11.42
N VAL A 23 3.98 -16.40 -12.57
CA VAL A 23 3.60 -15.03 -12.95
C VAL A 23 2.43 -14.48 -12.12
N PHE A 24 1.48 -15.34 -11.73
CA PHE A 24 0.27 -14.90 -11.04
C PHE A 24 0.55 -14.30 -9.63
N PRO A 25 1.33 -14.96 -8.75
CA PRO A 25 1.75 -14.36 -7.48
C PRO A 25 2.53 -13.04 -7.65
N PHE A 26 3.35 -12.94 -8.71
CA PHE A 26 4.13 -11.75 -9.00
C PHE A 26 3.23 -10.55 -9.37
N VAL A 27 2.30 -10.74 -10.32
CA VAL A 27 1.39 -9.67 -10.75
C VAL A 27 0.48 -9.23 -9.60
N THR A 28 -0.05 -10.17 -8.82
CA THR A 28 -0.88 -9.84 -7.65
C THR A 28 -0.12 -9.10 -6.56
N ALA A 29 1.16 -9.43 -6.33
CA ALA A 29 2.01 -8.68 -5.42
C ALA A 29 2.26 -7.24 -5.91
N LEU A 30 2.51 -7.05 -7.22
CA LEU A 30 2.69 -5.71 -7.79
C LEU A 30 1.42 -4.84 -7.68
N VAL A 31 0.26 -5.41 -8.01
CA VAL A 31 -1.03 -4.72 -7.84
C VAL A 31 -1.24 -4.33 -6.39
N SER A 32 -0.88 -5.21 -5.45
CA SER A 32 -0.94 -4.94 -4.02
C SER A 32 0.00 -3.81 -3.60
N LEU A 33 1.24 -3.78 -4.10
CA LEU A 33 2.25 -2.77 -3.77
C LEU A 33 1.81 -1.36 -4.19
N CYS A 34 1.19 -1.23 -5.36
CA CYS A 34 0.65 0.05 -5.83
C CYS A 34 -0.69 0.40 -5.18
N GLY A 35 -1.58 -0.58 -5.02
CA GLY A 35 -2.93 -0.37 -4.48
C GLY A 35 -2.97 -0.12 -2.98
N ALA A 36 -2.06 -0.69 -2.21
CA ALA A 36 -2.07 -0.60 -0.75
C ALA A 36 -1.82 0.82 -0.21
N PRO A 37 -0.80 1.57 -0.67
CA PRO A 37 -0.62 2.95 -0.25
C PRO A 37 -1.78 3.85 -0.69
N LEU A 38 -2.36 3.63 -1.87
CA LEU A 38 -3.51 4.42 -2.36
C LEU A 38 -4.72 4.22 -1.46
N LEU A 39 -5.08 2.97 -1.16
CA LEU A 39 -6.19 2.65 -0.28
C LEU A 39 -5.90 3.13 1.16
N GLY A 40 -4.65 2.99 1.63
CA GLY A 40 -4.21 3.44 2.95
C GLY A 40 -4.27 4.96 3.10
N LEU A 41 -3.82 5.73 2.10
CA LEU A 41 -3.90 7.21 2.10
C LEU A 41 -5.33 7.70 2.06
N PHE A 42 -6.16 7.09 1.21
CA PHE A 42 -7.58 7.44 1.13
C PHE A 42 -8.26 7.19 2.49
N THR A 43 -8.01 6.02 3.08
CA THR A 43 -8.52 5.65 4.39
C THR A 43 -8.03 6.60 5.49
N LEU A 44 -6.75 6.98 5.46
CA LEU A 44 -6.15 7.93 6.39
C LEU A 44 -6.83 9.31 6.29
N GLY A 45 -7.04 9.81 5.07
CA GLY A 45 -7.65 11.12 4.83
C GLY A 45 -9.13 11.18 5.23
N VAL A 46 -9.88 10.08 5.07
CA VAL A 46 -11.30 10.03 5.43
C VAL A 46 -11.50 9.78 6.92
N LEU A 47 -10.73 8.88 7.53
CA LEU A 47 -10.92 8.49 8.94
C LEU A 47 -10.23 9.44 9.93
N PHE A 48 -9.11 10.06 9.55
CA PHE A 48 -8.29 10.85 10.48
C PHE A 48 -8.20 12.32 10.05
N PRO A 49 -8.99 13.23 10.66
CA PRO A 49 -8.97 14.66 10.32
C PRO A 49 -7.71 15.39 10.79
N ARG A 50 -6.86 14.72 11.57
CA ARG A 50 -5.53 15.17 11.99
C ARG A 50 -4.41 14.69 11.03
N ALA A 51 -4.75 14.01 9.94
CA ALA A 51 -3.76 13.58 8.95
C ALA A 51 -3.06 14.79 8.31
N ASN A 52 -1.72 14.75 8.31
CA ASN A 52 -0.88 15.77 7.69
C ASN A 52 -0.25 15.23 6.40
N SER A 53 0.05 16.11 5.44
CA SER A 53 0.68 15.74 4.16
C SER A 53 2.04 15.04 4.35
N LYS A 54 2.83 15.50 5.33
CA LYS A 54 4.11 14.87 5.71
C LYS A 54 3.93 13.44 6.22
N GLY A 55 2.93 13.22 7.09
CA GLY A 55 2.61 11.90 7.62
C GLY A 55 2.10 10.95 6.55
N ALA A 56 1.26 11.43 5.64
CA ALA A 56 0.79 10.64 4.49
C ALA A 56 1.95 10.19 3.59
N LEU A 57 2.89 11.08 3.26
CA LEU A 57 4.05 10.75 2.42
C LEU A 57 4.94 9.69 3.10
N ILE A 58 5.29 9.91 4.37
CA ILE A 58 6.15 8.98 5.12
C ILE A 58 5.46 7.63 5.33
N GLY A 59 4.15 7.63 5.58
CA GLY A 59 3.33 6.42 5.66
C GLY A 59 3.33 5.61 4.36
N ALA A 60 3.13 6.26 3.21
CA ALA A 60 3.16 5.58 1.91
C ALA A 60 4.54 4.99 1.60
N VAL A 61 5.61 5.76 1.79
CA VAL A 61 6.98 5.32 1.48
C VAL A 61 7.39 4.15 2.38
N SER A 62 7.12 4.25 3.69
CA SER A 62 7.42 3.16 4.63
C SER A 62 6.66 1.87 4.31
N ALA A 63 5.40 1.97 3.86
CA ALA A 63 4.63 0.82 3.43
C ALA A 63 5.20 0.15 2.18
N VAL A 64 5.56 0.93 1.15
CA VAL A 64 6.19 0.40 -0.09
C VAL A 64 7.49 -0.30 0.22
N LEU A 65 8.35 0.29 1.07
CA LEU A 65 9.63 -0.32 1.45
C LEU A 65 9.43 -1.62 2.24
N SER A 66 8.54 -1.60 3.24
CA SER A 66 8.31 -2.76 4.11
C SER A 66 7.67 -3.92 3.34
N THR A 67 6.63 -3.65 2.54
CA THR A 67 5.97 -4.69 1.74
C THR A 67 6.82 -5.14 0.57
N GLY A 68 7.57 -4.24 -0.07
CA GLY A 68 8.55 -4.59 -1.10
C GLY A 68 9.62 -5.54 -0.56
N TRP A 69 10.12 -5.28 0.66
CA TRP A 69 11.07 -6.17 1.34
C TRP A 69 10.49 -7.57 1.58
N LEU A 70 9.22 -7.67 2.00
CA LEU A 70 8.52 -8.95 2.18
C LEU A 70 8.39 -9.73 0.86
N VAL A 71 8.04 -9.03 -0.23
CA VAL A 71 7.90 -9.65 -1.57
C VAL A 71 9.24 -10.15 -2.09
N ILE A 72 10.31 -9.36 -1.95
CA ILE A 72 11.67 -9.77 -2.37
C ILE A 72 12.13 -11.00 -1.57
N GLY A 73 11.92 -11.00 -0.25
CA GLY A 73 12.22 -12.15 0.58
C GLY A 73 11.42 -13.39 0.14
N ASN A 74 10.12 -13.26 -0.10
CA ASN A 74 9.28 -14.36 -0.57
C ASN A 74 9.79 -14.95 -1.90
N ILE A 75 10.12 -14.11 -2.88
CA ILE A 75 10.70 -14.56 -4.16
C ILE A 75 12.03 -15.28 -3.92
N THR A 76 12.91 -14.74 -3.08
CA THR A 76 14.23 -15.32 -2.78
C THR A 76 14.12 -16.71 -2.15
N TYR A 77 13.24 -16.88 -1.17
CA TYR A 77 13.00 -18.18 -0.52
C TYR A 77 12.26 -19.16 -1.44
N SER A 78 11.42 -18.65 -2.37
CA SER A 78 10.76 -19.46 -3.39
C SER A 78 11.76 -20.02 -4.41
N THR A 79 12.68 -19.20 -4.91
CA THR A 79 13.73 -19.63 -5.86
C THR A 79 14.69 -20.65 -5.24
N ARG A 80 14.92 -20.60 -3.93
CA ARG A 80 15.72 -21.60 -3.19
C ARG A 80 14.99 -22.94 -2.98
N GLY A 81 13.73 -23.05 -3.40
CA GLY A 81 12.92 -24.27 -3.27
C GLY A 81 12.37 -24.54 -1.87
N LEU A 82 12.56 -23.61 -0.92
CA LEU A 82 12.11 -23.71 0.48
C LEU A 82 10.62 -23.34 0.63
N LEU A 83 10.10 -22.51 -0.27
CA LEU A 83 8.68 -22.12 -0.37
C LEU A 83 8.04 -22.74 -1.61
N ARG A 84 8.07 -24.06 -1.74
CA ARG A 84 7.20 -24.69 -2.73
C ARG A 84 5.77 -24.61 -2.20
N ASN A 85 5.03 -23.61 -2.68
CA ASN A 85 3.57 -23.61 -2.59
C ASN A 85 3.14 -25.00 -3.04
N GLU A 86 2.63 -25.81 -2.10
CA GLU A 86 2.06 -27.09 -2.44
C GLU A 86 0.97 -26.79 -3.46
N ARG A 87 1.24 -27.07 -4.74
CA ARG A 87 0.16 -27.28 -5.69
C ARG A 87 -0.65 -28.38 -5.02
N LYS A 88 -1.84 -28.02 -4.52
CA LYS A 88 -2.81 -29.00 -4.01
C LYS A 88 -2.73 -30.20 -4.95
N PRO A 89 -2.42 -31.40 -4.43
CA PRO A 89 -2.24 -32.56 -5.29
C PRO A 89 -3.49 -32.68 -6.13
N LEU A 90 -3.35 -32.55 -7.45
CA LEU A 90 -4.43 -32.88 -8.36
C LEU A 90 -4.71 -34.36 -8.10
N SER A 91 -5.90 -34.67 -7.59
CA SER A 91 -6.29 -36.03 -7.28
C SER A 91 -6.15 -36.88 -8.54
N ILE A 92 -5.14 -37.75 -8.54
CA ILE A 92 -4.92 -38.78 -9.56
C ILE A 92 -5.43 -40.13 -9.06
N ALA A 93 -6.48 -40.13 -8.22
CA ALA A 93 -7.03 -41.33 -7.58
C ALA A 93 -7.43 -42.46 -8.57
N GLN A 94 -7.37 -42.20 -9.88
CA GLN A 94 -7.67 -43.17 -10.93
C GLN A 94 -6.65 -43.23 -12.08
N CYS A 95 -5.38 -42.85 -11.85
CA CYS A 95 -4.35 -42.90 -12.91
C CYS A 95 -3.18 -43.81 -12.49
N ASP A 96 -3.08 -44.99 -13.11
CA ASP A 96 -1.99 -45.96 -12.93
C ASP A 96 -0.75 -45.53 -13.73
N VAL A 97 -0.13 -44.44 -13.30
CA VAL A 97 1.16 -43.97 -13.83
C VAL A 97 2.22 -44.26 -12.79
N LYS A 98 3.16 -45.18 -13.10
CA LYS A 98 4.35 -45.46 -12.29
C LYS A 98 5.29 -44.25 -12.28
N LEU A 99 4.94 -43.23 -11.52
CA LEU A 99 5.76 -42.06 -11.32
C LEU A 99 6.83 -42.38 -10.26
N ASN A 100 8.04 -42.65 -10.70
CA ASN A 100 9.25 -42.75 -9.87
C ASN A 100 9.68 -41.35 -9.36
N ARG A 101 8.72 -40.56 -8.87
CA ARG A 101 9.01 -39.26 -8.29
C ARG A 101 9.30 -39.50 -6.82
N LYS A 102 10.57 -39.39 -6.43
CA LYS A 102 10.94 -39.19 -5.02
C LYS A 102 10.08 -38.04 -4.48
N LEU A 103 9.02 -38.38 -3.75
CA LEU A 103 8.45 -37.48 -2.76
C LEU A 103 9.53 -37.36 -1.70
N THR A 104 10.50 -36.48 -1.92
CA THR A 104 11.30 -35.93 -0.84
C THR A 104 10.37 -35.05 -0.02
N SER A 105 9.57 -35.75 0.80
CA SER A 105 9.15 -35.26 2.10
C SER A 105 10.42 -34.84 2.85
N TYR A 106 10.31 -33.74 3.59
CA TYR A 106 11.33 -33.22 4.49
C TYR A 106 12.57 -32.60 3.80
N ALA A 107 12.46 -31.32 3.43
CA ALA A 107 13.63 -30.46 3.24
C ALA A 107 13.66 -29.44 4.37
N SER A 108 14.49 -29.77 5.37
CA SER A 108 15.20 -28.91 6.32
C SER A 108 14.41 -27.82 7.06
N GLU A 109 14.48 -27.92 8.39
CA GLU A 109 14.36 -26.85 9.37
C GLU A 109 15.37 -25.71 9.09
N GLU A 110 15.21 -24.98 7.99
CA GLU A 110 15.49 -23.55 8.05
C GLU A 110 14.19 -22.93 8.54
N GLU A 111 14.19 -22.35 9.74
CA GLU A 111 13.07 -21.60 10.30
C GLU A 111 12.76 -20.41 9.38
N VAL A 112 12.04 -20.67 8.29
CA VAL A 112 11.55 -19.61 7.41
C VAL A 112 10.51 -18.87 8.24
N PHE A 113 10.83 -17.64 8.65
CA PHE A 113 9.90 -16.79 9.38
C PHE A 113 8.51 -16.85 8.72
N ILE A 114 7.48 -17.13 9.53
CA ILE A 114 6.09 -17.29 9.09
C ILE A 114 5.62 -16.14 8.19
N LEU A 115 6.17 -14.93 8.38
CA LEU A 115 5.89 -13.76 7.55
C LEU A 115 6.15 -13.98 6.05
N TYR A 116 7.12 -14.82 5.66
CA TYR A 116 7.42 -15.10 4.25
C TYR A 116 6.52 -16.19 3.64
N ARG A 117 5.77 -16.95 4.46
CA ARG A 117 4.78 -17.95 4.00
C ARG A 117 3.38 -17.37 3.77
N ILE A 118 3.18 -16.09 4.08
CA ILE A 118 1.88 -15.44 3.99
C ILE A 118 1.38 -15.44 2.53
N ALA A 119 0.07 -15.70 2.34
CA ALA A 119 -0.54 -15.64 1.01
C ALA A 119 -0.45 -14.22 0.43
N PHE A 120 -0.17 -14.12 -0.87
CA PHE A 120 0.10 -12.86 -1.57
C PHE A 120 -1.01 -11.80 -1.43
N TRP A 121 -2.26 -12.21 -1.19
CA TRP A 121 -3.39 -11.32 -0.91
C TRP A 121 -3.21 -10.46 0.35
N TYR A 122 -2.48 -10.94 1.35
CA TYR A 122 -2.27 -10.21 2.60
C TYR A 122 -1.23 -9.10 2.46
N TYR A 123 -0.40 -9.08 1.41
CA TYR A 123 0.54 -7.97 1.19
C TYR A 123 -0.20 -6.65 0.98
N ALA A 124 -1.38 -6.68 0.35
CA ALA A 124 -2.22 -5.49 0.22
C ALA A 124 -2.69 -4.96 1.58
N LEU A 125 -3.22 -5.85 2.43
CA LEU A 125 -3.68 -5.50 3.77
C LEU A 125 -2.55 -5.04 4.70
N ALA A 126 -1.40 -5.72 4.65
CA ALA A 126 -0.24 -5.32 5.42
C ALA A 126 0.23 -3.92 5.01
N GLY A 127 0.31 -3.63 3.71
CA GLY A 127 0.69 -2.31 3.22
C GLY A 127 -0.28 -1.20 3.62
N THR A 128 -1.60 -1.45 3.58
CA THR A 128 -2.60 -0.45 4.00
C THR A 128 -2.50 -0.16 5.49
N VAL A 129 -2.37 -1.21 6.32
CA VAL A 129 -2.22 -1.07 7.78
C VAL A 129 -0.94 -0.32 8.12
N ILE A 130 0.19 -0.64 7.48
CA ILE A 130 1.46 0.08 7.69
C ILE A 130 1.30 1.55 7.29
N THR A 131 0.69 1.82 6.14
CA THR A 131 0.45 3.20 5.67
C THR A 131 -0.37 4.01 6.68
N VAL A 132 -1.48 3.44 7.16
CA VAL A 132 -2.38 4.11 8.11
C VAL A 132 -1.70 4.29 9.47
N THR A 133 -1.06 3.26 10.01
CA THR A 133 -0.43 3.31 11.33
C THR A 133 0.74 4.30 11.36
N VAL A 134 1.68 4.20 10.43
CA VAL A 134 2.80 5.15 10.33
C VAL A 134 2.27 6.55 10.00
N GLY A 135 1.29 6.66 9.12
CA GLY A 135 0.66 7.93 8.76
C GLY A 135 0.02 8.63 9.95
N VAL A 136 -0.70 7.91 10.82
CA VAL A 136 -1.29 8.44 12.05
C VAL A 136 -0.19 8.82 13.05
N VAL A 137 0.78 7.94 13.31
CA VAL A 137 1.87 8.19 14.28
C VAL A 137 2.64 9.44 13.90
N VAL A 138 3.07 9.55 12.65
CA VAL A 138 3.81 10.73 12.16
C VAL A 138 2.93 11.97 12.15
N SER A 139 1.64 11.85 11.81
CA SER A 139 0.71 12.98 11.86
C SER A 139 0.42 13.47 13.29
N CYS A 140 0.48 12.58 14.28
CA CYS A 140 0.37 12.94 15.69
C CYS A 140 1.63 13.63 16.21
N CYS A 141 2.81 13.15 15.83
CA CYS A 141 4.09 13.71 16.24
C CYS A 141 4.42 15.03 15.51
N THR A 142 3.90 15.22 14.29
CA THR A 142 4.14 16.41 13.47
C THR A 142 3.11 17.49 13.79
N LYS A 143 3.56 18.73 13.93
CA LYS A 143 2.69 19.88 14.14
C LYS A 143 1.79 20.10 12.91
N ARG A 144 0.53 20.47 13.15
CA ARG A 144 -0.45 20.71 12.08
C ARG A 144 -0.02 21.91 11.24
N GLU A 145 0.14 21.72 9.94
CA GLU A 145 0.47 22.79 9.00
C GLU A 145 -0.83 23.36 8.41
N GLY A 146 -1.23 24.54 8.87
CA GLY A 146 -2.30 25.34 8.27
C GLY A 146 -3.45 25.69 9.22
N THR A 147 -3.81 26.97 9.23
CA THR A 147 -5.05 27.49 9.83
C THR A 147 -6.21 27.28 8.85
N ILE A 148 -6.90 26.14 8.93
CA ILE A 148 -8.06 25.84 8.08
C ILE A 148 -9.25 26.62 8.59
N ASN A 149 -9.82 27.58 7.85
CA ASN A 149 -11.04 28.30 8.27
C ASN A 149 -12.20 27.30 8.53
N PRO A 150 -12.85 27.34 9.71
CA PRO A 150 -13.79 26.30 10.14
C PRO A 150 -15.13 26.40 9.39
N THR A 151 -15.38 27.55 8.76
CA THR A 151 -16.59 27.92 8.05
C THR A 151 -16.66 27.30 6.65
N LEU A 152 -15.54 26.80 6.13
CA LEU A 152 -15.47 26.10 4.84
C LEU A 152 -15.54 24.56 4.99
N VAL A 153 -15.64 24.05 6.22
CA VAL A 153 -15.59 22.61 6.51
C VAL A 153 -17.00 22.06 6.71
N ASN A 154 -17.31 20.93 6.07
CA ASN A 154 -18.60 20.23 6.21
C ASN A 154 -18.89 19.90 7.69
N PRO A 155 -20.14 20.10 8.18
CA PRO A 155 -20.52 19.86 9.58
C PRO A 155 -20.15 18.47 10.14
N MET A 156 -20.07 17.44 9.30
CA MET A 156 -19.64 16.09 9.71
C MET A 156 -18.19 16.07 10.22
N VAL A 157 -17.30 16.85 9.61
CA VAL A 157 -15.87 16.91 9.94
C VAL A 157 -15.60 17.93 11.06
N ARG A 158 -16.52 18.89 11.25
CA ARG A 158 -16.46 19.92 12.30
C ARG A 158 -16.42 19.34 13.72
N ARG A 159 -17.06 18.18 13.96
CA ARG A 159 -17.07 17.51 15.28
C ARG A 159 -15.69 16.99 15.71
N PHE A 160 -14.81 16.72 14.74
CA PHE A 160 -13.47 16.23 15.00
C PHE A 160 -12.38 17.31 14.83
N LEU A 161 -12.78 18.51 14.42
CA LEU A 161 -11.92 19.67 14.27
C LEU A 161 -12.06 20.54 15.53
N HIS A 162 -11.29 20.23 16.59
CA HIS A 162 -11.21 21.15 17.73
C HIS A 162 -10.49 22.42 17.26
N THR A 163 -11.26 23.51 17.29
CA THR A 163 -10.92 24.89 16.97
C THR A 163 -9.64 25.33 17.67
N ASP A 164 -8.53 25.42 16.94
CA ASP A 164 -7.49 26.39 17.31
C ASP A 164 -8.02 27.76 16.88
N THR A 165 -8.15 28.65 17.87
CA THR A 165 -8.77 29.99 17.83
C THR A 165 -8.50 30.75 16.53
N TYR A 166 -9.56 31.09 15.79
CA TYR A 166 -9.49 32.00 14.67
C TYR A 166 -9.43 33.44 15.18
N PRO A 167 -8.47 34.28 14.75
CA PRO A 167 -8.65 35.71 14.86
C PRO A 167 -9.83 36.11 13.97
N HIS A 168 -10.87 36.70 14.57
CA HIS A 168 -12.02 37.22 13.84
C HIS A 168 -11.54 38.31 12.88
N VAL A 169 -11.53 38.04 11.58
CA VAL A 169 -11.42 39.08 10.56
C VAL A 169 -12.82 39.67 10.40
N SER A 170 -13.01 40.86 10.96
CA SER A 170 -14.24 41.66 10.83
C SER A 170 -14.40 42.09 9.38
N TYR A 171 -15.36 41.50 8.66
CA TYR A 171 -15.76 42.03 7.35
C TYR A 171 -16.55 43.32 7.59
N ASN A 172 -15.95 44.47 7.28
CA ASN A 172 -16.67 45.73 7.31
C ASN A 172 -17.57 45.81 6.06
N ALA A 173 -18.88 45.89 6.26
CA ALA A 173 -19.84 45.94 5.15
C ALA A 173 -19.65 47.16 4.23
N ASP A 174 -18.94 48.18 4.73
CA ASP A 174 -18.64 49.41 4.00
C ASP A 174 -17.65 49.20 2.84
N ASP A 175 -16.75 48.20 2.93
CA ASP A 175 -15.72 47.94 1.90
C ASP A 175 -16.29 47.26 0.64
N VAL A 176 -17.42 46.56 0.77
CA VAL A 176 -18.08 45.88 -0.36
C VAL A 176 -18.85 46.89 -1.23
N ILE A 177 -19.47 47.90 -0.61
CA ILE A 177 -20.28 48.89 -1.32
C ILE A 177 -19.41 49.86 -2.16
N VAL A 178 -18.15 50.08 -1.79
CA VAL A 178 -17.22 50.94 -2.57
C VAL A 178 -16.77 50.27 -3.87
N ASN A 179 -16.61 48.95 -3.88
CA ASN A 179 -16.09 48.21 -5.04
C ASN A 179 -17.16 47.86 -6.10
N GLU A 180 -18.45 48.02 -5.78
CA GLU A 180 -19.54 47.81 -6.75
C GLU A 180 -19.96 49.10 -7.48
N LYS A 181 -19.38 50.26 -7.12
CA LYS A 181 -19.68 51.57 -7.74
C LYS A 181 -18.59 52.11 -8.67
N ILE A 182 -17.63 51.28 -9.09
CA ILE A 182 -16.58 51.65 -10.07
C ILE A 182 -16.80 50.87 -11.36
#